data_AF-A0A918PLC3-F1
#
_entry.id   AF-A0A918PLC3-F1
#
_cell.length_a   1.000
_cell.length_b   1.000
_cell.length_c   1.000
_cell.angle_alpha   90.00
_cell.angle_beta   90.00
_cell.angle_gamma   90.00
#
_symmetry.space_group_name_H-M   'P 1'
#
loop_
_entity.id
_entity.type
_entity.pdbx_description
1 polymer ?
#
loop_
_entity_poly.entity_id
_entity_poly.type
_entity_poly.pdbx_seq_one_letter_code
_entity_poly.pdbx_strand_id
1 'polypeptide(L)'
;MEDENFKESWDSLYASCPWATIFQDRKFIFSWYKANQTSTTPLVILSYENSILKGVLPLVIDKPYFKESSSQQVKINGAGKYDAEYQAWLCSEEFNYDFIHNALTTLFTHYPNAKLSLRFIPRVDLACAIVENPEWKKYTVMQKHHRPLMDFKLTEETKLFRKRHLKAKYNRICRAGKLEFIKVSDINEFKEILDEILVNLDFRQAAMFNKMPSKNNPNRSEMLISLFERDILHVTALKLDGETISSIIGMKGSGWMHLAGLISYSSFHSKYSPGLVHLFLLGQMLQEEGYEYFDLTPGYDAYKERVSTSSDEVVELNISKVTQYGFKKYVRKKFHKVLLNYNIRPMTFDLKVDKFAYLVKGKSLGFVQSLLPAKKQIPQGISNPEEAGLKVNRNKIKDLMKYDSSNTLLTRWEFLENAFGLISKGEYFYSFTDDKDLLAVVWFQSVTNDNGDETGEIKISDSYIHPSIKKYEKSFMDYVQKENPQNSTQKNGSH
;
A
#
# COMPACT_ATOMS: atom_id res chain seq x y z
N MET A 1 -21.66 -2.61 20.52
CA MET A 1 -20.18 -2.57 20.61
C MET A 1 -19.69 -1.82 21.84
N GLU A 2 -20.53 -1.04 22.53
CA GLU A 2 -20.13 -0.32 23.75
C GLU A 2 -20.27 -1.13 25.05
N ASP A 3 -21.08 -2.18 25.05
CA ASP A 3 -21.23 -3.12 26.17
C ASP A 3 -19.88 -3.70 26.63
N GLU A 4 -19.52 -3.47 27.89
CA GLU A 4 -18.25 -3.92 28.48
C GLU A 4 -18.16 -5.45 28.58
N ASN A 5 -19.26 -6.13 28.93
CA ASN A 5 -19.26 -7.59 29.02
C ASN A 5 -18.95 -8.23 27.66
N PHE A 6 -19.49 -7.65 26.58
CA PHE A 6 -19.20 -8.08 25.22
C PHE A 6 -17.73 -7.85 24.85
N LYS A 7 -17.15 -6.71 25.25
CA LYS A 7 -15.73 -6.38 24.98
C LYS A 7 -14.81 -7.37 25.69
N GLU A 8 -15.02 -7.61 26.98
CA GLU A 8 -14.24 -8.56 27.77
C GLU A 8 -14.36 -9.99 27.23
N SER A 9 -15.56 -10.39 26.82
CA SER A 9 -15.80 -11.71 26.22
C SER A 9 -15.07 -11.88 24.87
N TRP A 10 -15.05 -10.83 24.02
CA TRP A 10 -14.29 -10.86 22.77
C TRP A 10 -12.79 -10.93 23.04
N ASP A 11 -12.28 -10.10 23.95
CA ASP A 11 -10.85 -10.07 24.29
C ASP A 11 -10.39 -11.41 24.87
N SER A 12 -11.22 -12.05 25.69
CA SER A 12 -10.98 -13.42 26.20
C SER A 12 -10.97 -14.45 25.09
N LEU A 13 -11.94 -14.40 24.16
CA LEU A 13 -12.01 -15.30 23.02
C LEU A 13 -10.79 -15.13 22.11
N TYR A 14 -10.38 -13.88 21.85
CA TYR A 14 -9.19 -13.54 21.10
C TYR A 14 -7.93 -14.16 21.72
N ALA A 15 -7.73 -13.98 23.03
CA ALA A 15 -6.58 -14.53 23.75
C ALA A 15 -6.53 -16.06 23.74
N SER A 16 -7.69 -16.73 23.72
CA SER A 16 -7.79 -18.20 23.72
C SER A 16 -7.76 -18.85 22.34
N CYS A 17 -7.95 -18.07 21.27
CA CYS A 17 -8.09 -18.59 19.91
C CYS A 17 -6.71 -18.85 19.27
N PRO A 18 -6.35 -20.10 18.92
CA PRO A 18 -4.99 -20.45 18.52
C PRO A 18 -4.58 -19.96 17.13
N TRP A 19 -5.50 -19.38 16.36
CA TRP A 19 -5.23 -18.80 15.04
C TRP A 19 -5.58 -17.32 14.95
N ALA A 20 -5.86 -16.68 16.11
CA ALA A 20 -6.12 -15.25 16.14
C ALA A 20 -4.90 -14.49 15.62
N THR A 21 -5.17 -13.50 14.77
CA THR A 21 -4.17 -12.49 14.38
C THR A 21 -4.64 -11.14 14.87
N ILE A 22 -3.75 -10.14 14.94
CA ILE A 22 -4.11 -8.77 15.32
C ILE A 22 -5.31 -8.19 14.54
N PHE A 23 -5.62 -8.73 13.36
CA PHE A 23 -6.76 -8.30 12.55
C PHE A 23 -8.13 -8.78 13.06
N GLN A 24 -8.17 -9.71 14.01
CA GLN A 24 -9.39 -10.10 14.73
C GLN A 24 -9.47 -9.47 16.13
N ASP A 25 -8.43 -8.74 16.55
CA ASP A 25 -8.44 -7.99 17.79
C ASP A 25 -9.54 -6.92 17.76
N ARG A 26 -10.26 -6.81 18.87
CA ARG A 26 -11.39 -5.90 18.99
C ARG A 26 -10.98 -4.43 18.77
N LYS A 27 -9.84 -4.01 19.31
CA LYS A 27 -9.32 -2.63 19.16
C LYS A 27 -9.01 -2.33 17.70
N PHE A 28 -8.46 -3.28 16.94
CA PHE A 28 -8.27 -3.14 15.50
C PHE A 28 -9.62 -3.02 14.77
N ILE A 29 -10.52 -4.00 14.97
CA ILE A 29 -11.81 -4.08 14.27
C ILE A 29 -12.67 -2.83 14.54
N PHE A 30 -12.75 -2.38 15.79
CA PHE A 30 -13.56 -1.23 16.15
C PHE A 30 -12.98 0.07 15.60
N SER A 31 -11.65 0.24 15.64
CA SER A 31 -10.98 1.39 15.04
C SER A 31 -11.25 1.44 13.53
N TRP A 32 -11.17 0.28 12.86
CA TRP A 32 -11.43 0.17 11.43
C TRP A 32 -12.89 0.48 11.08
N TYR A 33 -13.87 -0.07 11.81
CA TYR A 33 -15.29 0.23 11.57
C TYR A 33 -15.60 1.70 11.80
N LYS A 34 -15.10 2.30 12.89
CA LYS A 34 -15.29 3.72 13.18
C LYS A 34 -14.75 4.59 12.04
N ALA A 35 -13.52 4.33 11.61
CA ALA A 35 -12.91 5.06 10.51
C ALA A 35 -13.66 4.86 9.18
N ASN A 36 -14.28 3.71 8.93
CA ASN A 36 -14.89 3.40 7.63
C ASN A 36 -16.44 3.45 7.63
N GLN A 37 -17.06 4.02 8.65
CA GLN A 37 -18.52 4.01 8.83
C GLN A 37 -19.31 4.69 7.70
N THR A 38 -18.69 5.63 6.98
CA THR A 38 -19.33 6.35 5.87
C THR A 38 -19.41 5.51 4.59
N SER A 39 -18.42 4.64 4.36
CA SER A 39 -18.30 3.82 3.14
C SER A 39 -18.71 2.36 3.34
N THR A 40 -18.95 1.95 4.58
CA THR A 40 -19.24 0.55 4.91
C THR A 40 -20.30 0.39 6.00
N THR A 41 -20.88 -0.81 6.06
CA THR A 41 -21.76 -1.26 7.13
C THR A 41 -21.12 -2.45 7.84
N PRO A 42 -20.81 -2.34 9.15
CA PRO A 42 -20.35 -3.47 9.95
C PRO A 42 -21.37 -4.61 9.94
N LEU A 43 -20.90 -5.84 9.78
CA LEU A 43 -21.69 -7.06 9.94
C LEU A 43 -20.90 -7.99 10.85
N VAL A 44 -21.47 -8.42 11.97
CA VAL A 44 -20.77 -9.32 12.90
C VAL A 44 -21.67 -10.51 13.16
N ILE A 45 -21.14 -11.72 12.95
CA ILE A 45 -21.82 -12.95 13.32
C ILE A 45 -21.27 -13.39 14.67
N LEU A 46 -22.17 -13.64 15.62
CA LEU A 46 -21.86 -14.01 16.99
C LEU A 46 -22.51 -15.36 17.29
N SER A 47 -21.82 -16.17 18.09
CA SER A 47 -22.38 -17.39 18.67
C SER A 47 -22.22 -17.35 20.19
N TYR A 48 -23.30 -17.66 20.89
CA TYR A 48 -23.35 -17.67 22.35
C TYR A 48 -23.77 -19.05 22.85
N GLU A 49 -23.18 -19.46 23.97
CA GLU A 49 -23.61 -20.62 24.74
C GLU A 49 -23.74 -20.19 26.20
N ASN A 50 -24.92 -20.31 26.80
CA ASN A 50 -25.20 -19.87 28.18
C ASN A 50 -24.73 -18.42 28.45
N SER A 51 -25.01 -17.50 27.51
CA SER A 51 -24.57 -16.10 27.53
C SER A 51 -23.06 -15.86 27.43
N ILE A 52 -22.25 -16.90 27.24
CA ILE A 52 -20.81 -16.78 26.99
C ILE A 52 -20.57 -16.71 25.49
N LEU A 53 -19.78 -15.73 25.04
CA LEU A 53 -19.40 -15.60 23.64
C LEU A 53 -18.45 -16.74 23.24
N LYS A 54 -18.86 -17.59 22.31
CA LYS A 54 -18.09 -18.76 21.84
C LYS A 54 -17.50 -18.58 20.44
N GLY A 55 -18.06 -17.66 19.66
CA GLY A 55 -17.59 -17.43 18.30
C GLY A 55 -17.88 -16.04 17.78
N VAL A 56 -16.94 -15.50 17.00
CA VAL A 56 -17.04 -14.17 16.37
C VAL A 56 -16.50 -14.22 14.95
N LEU A 57 -17.29 -13.77 13.98
CA LEU A 57 -16.83 -13.54 12.60
C LEU A 57 -17.11 -12.07 12.22
N PRO A 58 -16.08 -11.20 12.24
CA PRO A 58 -16.22 -9.79 11.89
C PRO A 58 -16.17 -9.61 10.36
N LEU A 59 -17.24 -9.07 9.79
CA LEU A 59 -17.45 -8.88 8.36
C LEU A 59 -17.83 -7.43 8.04
N VAL A 60 -17.90 -7.12 6.76
CA VAL A 60 -18.31 -5.80 6.29
C VAL A 60 -19.03 -5.87 4.95
N ILE A 61 -20.01 -4.98 4.79
CA ILE A 61 -20.74 -4.74 3.53
C ILE A 61 -20.36 -3.35 3.01
N ASP A 62 -20.10 -3.22 1.71
CA ASP A 62 -19.84 -1.93 1.05
C ASP A 62 -21.13 -1.07 0.98
N LYS A 63 -21.07 0.26 1.18
CA LYS A 63 -22.20 1.17 0.90
C LYS A 63 -22.15 1.67 -0.55
N PRO A 64 -23.27 2.08 -1.19
CA PRO A 64 -24.65 2.13 -0.69
C PRO A 64 -25.45 0.89 -1.11
N TYR A 65 -25.25 -0.25 -0.45
CA TYR A 65 -25.91 -1.51 -0.85
C TYR A 65 -27.34 -1.69 -0.33
N PHE A 66 -27.86 -0.80 0.52
CA PHE A 66 -29.26 -0.83 0.94
C PHE A 66 -30.15 -0.16 -0.12
N LYS A 67 -30.45 -0.89 -1.21
CA LYS A 67 -31.71 -0.74 -1.92
C LYS A 67 -32.51 -2.02 -1.64
N GLU A 68 -33.73 -1.89 -1.13
CA GLU A 68 -34.59 -2.97 -0.61
C GLU A 68 -35.00 -4.07 -1.62
N SER A 69 -34.41 -4.11 -2.82
CA SER A 69 -34.69 -5.19 -3.77
C SER A 69 -33.89 -6.45 -3.39
N SER A 70 -34.62 -7.48 -2.99
CA SER A 70 -34.17 -8.85 -2.68
C SER A 70 -33.38 -9.56 -3.81
N SER A 71 -33.29 -8.95 -5.00
CA SER A 71 -32.56 -9.48 -6.15
C SER A 71 -31.10 -9.05 -6.23
N GLN A 72 -30.66 -8.04 -5.45
CA GLN A 72 -29.35 -7.44 -5.65
C GLN A 72 -28.21 -8.17 -4.91
N GLN A 73 -27.15 -8.46 -5.65
CA GLN A 73 -26.00 -9.22 -5.17
C GLN A 73 -25.10 -8.39 -4.24
N VAL A 74 -25.10 -8.71 -2.95
CA VAL A 74 -24.26 -8.04 -1.94
C VAL A 74 -22.84 -8.60 -1.92
N LYS A 75 -21.85 -7.72 -1.80
CA LYS A 75 -20.45 -8.10 -1.58
C LYS A 75 -20.12 -7.99 -0.09
N ILE A 76 -19.69 -9.10 0.51
CA ILE A 76 -19.33 -9.21 1.92
C ILE A 76 -17.85 -9.57 1.99
N ASN A 77 -17.08 -8.85 2.80
CA ASN A 77 -15.66 -9.14 3.02
C ASN A 77 -15.39 -9.33 4.51
N GLY A 78 -14.24 -9.90 4.86
CA GLY A 78 -13.73 -9.78 6.22
C GLY A 78 -13.57 -8.30 6.61
N ALA A 79 -13.86 -8.00 7.86
CA ALA A 79 -13.62 -6.67 8.41
C ALA A 79 -12.15 -6.28 8.28
N GLY A 80 -11.86 -5.00 8.05
CA GLY A 80 -10.51 -4.54 7.69
C GLY A 80 -10.22 -4.50 6.19
N LYS A 81 -10.94 -5.26 5.35
CA LYS A 81 -10.72 -5.32 3.88
C LYS A 81 -9.24 -5.45 3.50
N TYR A 82 -8.65 -4.43 2.89
CA TYR A 82 -7.25 -4.45 2.46
C TYR A 82 -6.29 -3.97 3.56
N ASP A 83 -6.80 -3.39 4.65
CA ASP A 83 -6.04 -3.00 5.84
C ASP A 83 -5.91 -4.17 6.84
N ALA A 84 -6.74 -5.21 6.71
CA ALA A 84 -6.56 -6.50 7.37
C ALA A 84 -5.99 -7.53 6.40
N GLU A 85 -4.74 -7.94 6.65
CA GLU A 85 -4.09 -8.94 5.81
C GLU A 85 -4.73 -10.31 6.00
N TYR A 86 -4.97 -10.71 7.25
CA TYR A 86 -5.61 -11.98 7.61
C TYR A 86 -7.06 -11.79 8.06
N GLN A 87 -7.98 -12.50 7.42
CA GLN A 87 -9.41 -12.42 7.69
C GLN A 87 -9.92 -13.79 8.11
N ALA A 88 -10.05 -13.97 9.42
CA ALA A 88 -10.55 -15.20 10.04
C ALA A 88 -11.65 -14.89 11.06
N TRP A 89 -12.18 -15.94 11.66
CA TRP A 89 -13.07 -15.88 12.81
C TRP A 89 -12.33 -16.23 14.10
N LEU A 90 -12.94 -15.96 15.24
CA LEU A 90 -12.48 -16.39 16.56
C LEU A 90 -13.44 -17.45 17.09
N CYS A 91 -12.94 -18.57 17.59
CA CYS A 91 -13.64 -19.55 18.42
C CYS A 91 -12.60 -20.52 19.02
N SER A 92 -13.03 -21.45 19.89
CA SER A 92 -12.16 -22.56 20.31
C SER A 92 -11.97 -23.58 19.18
N GLU A 93 -10.88 -24.34 19.23
CA GLU A 93 -10.56 -25.34 18.20
C GLU A 93 -11.65 -26.42 18.07
N GLU A 94 -12.19 -26.87 19.21
CA GLU A 94 -13.29 -27.85 19.26
C GLU A 94 -14.58 -27.33 18.63
N PHE A 95 -14.84 -26.01 18.72
CA PHE A 95 -16.08 -25.40 18.22
C PHE A 95 -15.96 -24.85 16.79
N ASN A 96 -14.77 -24.96 16.18
CA ASN A 96 -14.46 -24.36 14.89
C ASN A 96 -15.43 -24.77 13.77
N TYR A 97 -15.66 -26.08 13.62
CA TYR A 97 -16.50 -26.63 12.56
C TYR A 97 -17.96 -26.14 12.69
N ASP A 98 -18.54 -26.30 13.88
CA ASP A 98 -19.93 -25.93 14.16
C ASP A 98 -20.13 -24.43 14.03
N PHE A 99 -19.19 -23.63 14.55
CA PHE A 99 -19.29 -22.18 14.45
C PHE A 99 -19.30 -21.71 12.99
N ILE A 100 -18.32 -22.11 12.18
CA ILE A 100 -18.21 -21.60 10.82
C ILE A 100 -19.34 -22.10 9.92
N HIS A 101 -19.79 -23.35 10.10
CA HIS A 101 -20.93 -23.89 9.37
C HIS A 101 -22.21 -23.10 9.68
N ASN A 102 -22.52 -22.91 10.97
CA ASN A 102 -23.70 -22.15 11.39
C ASN A 102 -23.62 -20.67 10.97
N ALA A 103 -22.43 -20.07 11.04
CA ALA A 103 -22.20 -18.70 10.60
C ALA A 103 -22.47 -18.53 9.11
N LEU A 104 -21.95 -19.43 8.26
CA LEU A 104 -22.19 -19.40 6.81
C LEU A 104 -23.66 -19.68 6.48
N THR A 105 -24.28 -20.66 7.14
CA THR A 105 -25.71 -20.96 6.97
C THR A 105 -26.56 -19.73 7.29
N THR A 106 -26.30 -19.09 8.44
CA THR A 106 -27.00 -17.88 8.87
C THR A 106 -26.78 -16.74 7.87
N LEU A 107 -25.53 -16.53 7.43
CA LEU A 107 -25.17 -15.48 6.48
C LEU A 107 -25.91 -15.63 5.15
N PHE A 108 -25.89 -16.82 4.56
CA PHE A 108 -26.53 -17.08 3.26
C PHE A 108 -28.04 -17.31 3.35
N THR A 109 -28.61 -17.44 4.54
CA THR A 109 -30.06 -17.34 4.75
C THR A 109 -30.50 -15.87 4.67
N HIS A 110 -29.77 -14.97 5.32
CA HIS A 110 -30.06 -13.53 5.29
C HIS A 110 -29.66 -12.86 3.97
N TYR A 111 -28.57 -13.33 3.35
CA TYR A 111 -28.06 -12.81 2.08
C TYR A 111 -27.84 -13.94 1.06
N PRO A 112 -28.91 -14.51 0.47
CA PRO A 112 -28.82 -15.68 -0.41
C PRO A 112 -27.89 -15.51 -1.62
N ASN A 113 -27.83 -14.29 -2.15
CA ASN A 113 -27.03 -13.96 -3.34
C ASN A 113 -25.65 -13.34 -2.98
N ALA A 114 -25.24 -13.38 -1.71
CA ALA A 114 -23.99 -12.77 -1.28
C ALA A 114 -22.76 -13.37 -1.97
N LYS A 115 -21.73 -12.55 -2.07
CA LYS A 115 -20.36 -12.96 -2.38
C LYS A 115 -19.52 -12.69 -1.14
N LEU A 116 -19.19 -13.74 -0.39
CA LEU A 116 -18.27 -13.65 0.74
C LEU A 116 -16.84 -13.84 0.24
N SER A 117 -15.94 -12.93 0.65
CA SER A 117 -14.51 -13.05 0.40
C SER A 117 -13.74 -12.85 1.71
N LEU A 118 -12.96 -13.87 2.08
CA LEU A 118 -12.03 -13.82 3.20
C LEU A 118 -10.61 -13.91 2.64
N ARG A 119 -9.81 -12.88 2.92
CA ARG A 119 -8.41 -12.80 2.48
C ARG A 119 -7.50 -13.44 3.51
N PHE A 120 -6.65 -14.35 3.05
CA PHE A 120 -5.58 -14.98 3.81
C PHE A 120 -6.03 -15.46 5.19
N ILE A 121 -6.84 -16.51 5.24
CA ILE A 121 -7.06 -17.28 6.46
C ILE A 121 -5.68 -17.84 6.88
N PRO A 122 -5.22 -17.60 8.12
CA PRO A 122 -3.84 -17.81 8.55
C PRO A 122 -3.44 -19.29 8.67
N ARG A 123 -4.42 -20.20 8.63
CA ARG A 123 -4.26 -21.65 8.74
C ARG A 123 -5.05 -22.35 7.63
N VAL A 124 -4.42 -23.29 6.94
CA VAL A 124 -5.02 -24.01 5.80
C VAL A 124 -6.16 -24.92 6.27
N ASP A 125 -5.98 -25.59 7.40
CA ASP A 125 -6.94 -26.53 7.98
C ASP A 125 -8.28 -25.87 8.34
N LEU A 126 -8.27 -24.60 8.76
CA LEU A 126 -9.50 -23.82 8.98
C LEU A 126 -10.33 -23.67 7.71
N ALA A 127 -9.67 -23.43 6.58
CA ALA A 127 -10.36 -23.36 5.29
C ALA A 127 -10.79 -24.75 4.79
N CYS A 128 -10.03 -25.80 5.12
CA CYS A 128 -10.38 -27.20 4.82
C CYS A 128 -11.72 -27.58 5.44
N ALA A 129 -11.98 -27.20 6.69
CA ALA A 129 -13.27 -27.46 7.36
C ALA A 129 -14.49 -26.98 6.55
N ILE A 130 -14.35 -25.91 5.77
CA ILE A 130 -15.41 -25.39 4.90
C ILE A 130 -15.51 -26.20 3.60
N VAL A 131 -14.38 -26.51 2.94
CA VAL A 131 -14.39 -27.22 1.64
C VAL A 131 -14.63 -28.72 1.76
N GLU A 132 -14.43 -29.30 2.93
CA GLU A 132 -14.75 -30.69 3.24
C GLU A 132 -16.24 -30.89 3.50
N ASN A 133 -16.93 -29.84 3.96
CA ASN A 133 -18.38 -29.87 4.11
C ASN A 133 -19.07 -29.95 2.72
N PRO A 134 -19.87 -31.00 2.43
CA PRO A 134 -20.52 -31.19 1.13
C PRO A 134 -21.44 -30.04 0.71
N GLU A 135 -22.06 -29.34 1.66
CA GLU A 135 -22.92 -28.20 1.41
C GLU A 135 -22.14 -27.04 0.78
N TRP A 136 -20.99 -26.70 1.38
CA TRP A 136 -20.21 -25.53 1.02
C TRP A 136 -19.18 -25.79 -0.08
N LYS A 137 -18.74 -27.04 -0.26
CA LYS A 137 -17.71 -27.44 -1.23
C LYS A 137 -17.97 -26.91 -2.64
N LYS A 138 -19.21 -27.02 -3.14
CA LYS A 138 -19.60 -26.58 -4.50
C LYS A 138 -19.72 -25.06 -4.66
N TYR A 139 -19.83 -24.32 -3.56
CA TYR A 139 -19.97 -22.86 -3.53
C TYR A 139 -18.66 -22.15 -3.19
N THR A 140 -17.59 -22.91 -2.95
CA THR A 140 -16.36 -22.39 -2.39
C THR A 140 -15.22 -22.50 -3.40
N VAL A 141 -14.52 -21.39 -3.60
CA VAL A 141 -13.24 -21.34 -4.31
C VAL A 141 -12.15 -20.99 -3.31
N MET A 142 -11.33 -21.99 -3.00
CA MET A 142 -10.17 -21.88 -2.12
C MET A 142 -8.89 -21.66 -2.94
N GLN A 143 -8.07 -20.68 -2.58
CA GLN A 143 -6.76 -20.45 -3.20
C GLN A 143 -5.68 -20.32 -2.12
N LYS A 144 -4.67 -21.18 -2.18
CA LYS A 144 -3.50 -21.14 -1.31
C LYS A 144 -2.50 -20.11 -1.81
N HIS A 145 -1.82 -19.43 -0.89
CA HIS A 145 -0.78 -18.46 -1.15
C HIS A 145 0.41 -18.71 -0.22
N HIS A 146 1.61 -18.56 -0.77
CA HIS A 146 2.87 -18.66 -0.02
C HIS A 146 3.04 -17.41 0.85
N ARG A 147 3.35 -17.62 2.14
CA ARG A 147 3.65 -16.56 3.10
C ARG A 147 5.10 -16.70 3.59
N PRO A 148 6.00 -15.79 3.18
CA PRO A 148 7.37 -15.76 3.69
C PRO A 148 7.41 -15.20 5.11
N LEU A 149 8.21 -15.83 5.98
CA LEU A 149 8.36 -15.48 7.40
C LEU A 149 9.84 -15.30 7.75
N MET A 150 10.16 -14.37 8.64
CA MET A 150 11.37 -14.47 9.45
C MET A 150 11.01 -15.11 10.78
N ASP A 151 11.32 -16.39 10.92
CA ASP A 151 11.28 -17.10 12.20
C ASP A 151 12.58 -16.81 12.97
N PHE A 152 12.45 -16.10 14.09
CA PHE A 152 13.60 -15.68 14.89
C PHE A 152 14.20 -16.83 15.71
N LYS A 153 13.48 -17.93 15.95
CA LYS A 153 14.04 -19.14 16.58
C LYS A 153 15.05 -19.82 15.66
N LEU A 154 14.85 -19.70 14.35
CA LEU A 154 15.78 -20.20 13.32
C LEU A 154 16.90 -19.19 13.00
N THR A 155 16.89 -17.98 13.60
CA THR A 155 17.90 -16.95 13.27
C THR A 155 19.25 -17.12 13.91
N GLU A 156 19.40 -17.83 15.04
CA GLU A 156 20.74 -18.11 15.59
C GLU A 156 21.58 -19.01 14.66
N GLU A 157 20.93 -19.84 13.83
CA GLU A 157 21.60 -20.68 12.83
C GLU A 157 21.75 -20.00 11.47
N THR A 158 20.94 -18.98 11.16
CA THR A 158 20.95 -18.33 9.85
C THR A 158 21.78 -17.05 9.83
N LYS A 159 22.82 -17.11 9.00
CA LYS A 159 23.67 -16.00 8.51
C LYS A 159 22.89 -14.87 7.80
N LEU A 160 21.60 -14.67 8.07
CA LEU A 160 20.76 -13.62 7.49
C LEU A 160 21.45 -12.25 7.64
N PHE A 161 22.01 -12.00 8.82
CA PHE A 161 22.76 -10.79 9.18
C PHE A 161 24.20 -10.70 8.63
N ARG A 162 24.72 -11.80 8.06
CA ARG A 162 26.06 -11.87 7.44
C ARG A 162 26.03 -11.85 5.91
N LYS A 163 24.85 -11.71 5.29
CA LYS A 163 24.71 -11.69 3.83
C LYS A 163 25.47 -10.47 3.25
N ARG A 164 26.59 -10.74 2.55
CA ARG A 164 27.52 -9.74 1.98
C ARG A 164 26.81 -8.63 1.19
N HIS A 165 25.75 -8.97 0.45
CA HIS A 165 25.02 -8.01 -0.38
C HIS A 165 24.21 -6.99 0.43
N LEU A 166 23.69 -7.35 1.61
CA LEU A 166 22.97 -6.42 2.49
C LEU A 166 23.94 -5.47 3.16
N LYS A 167 25.06 -5.99 3.68
CA LYS A 167 26.14 -5.17 4.23
C LYS A 167 26.67 -4.15 3.21
N ALA A 168 26.81 -4.56 1.94
CA ALA A 168 27.21 -3.65 0.87
C ALA A 168 26.20 -2.52 0.62
N LYS A 169 24.89 -2.80 0.70
CA LYS A 169 23.82 -1.77 0.56
C LYS A 169 23.80 -0.83 1.76
N TYR A 170 23.86 -1.36 2.98
CA TYR A 170 23.96 -0.58 4.21
C TYR A 170 25.17 0.36 4.18
N ASN A 171 26.36 -0.16 3.90
CA ASN A 171 27.58 0.65 3.79
C ASN A 171 27.52 1.70 2.67
N ARG A 172 26.74 1.45 1.60
CA ARG A 172 26.54 2.43 0.54
C ARG A 172 25.69 3.61 1.03
N ILE A 173 24.66 3.35 1.85
CA ILE A 173 23.86 4.41 2.48
C ILE A 173 24.69 5.19 3.49
N CYS A 174 25.46 4.52 4.37
CA CYS A 174 26.29 5.21 5.36
C CYS A 174 27.40 6.07 4.72
N ARG A 175 27.80 5.79 3.48
CA ARG A 175 28.71 6.66 2.72
C ARG A 175 28.01 7.88 2.11
N ALA A 176 26.69 7.83 1.97
CA ALA A 176 25.91 8.95 1.44
C ALA A 176 25.61 10.00 2.52
N GLY A 177 25.63 9.63 3.81
CA GLY A 177 25.32 10.54 4.92
C GLY A 177 25.19 9.80 6.26
N LYS A 178 24.80 10.53 7.31
CA LYS A 178 24.54 9.99 8.65
C LYS A 178 23.23 9.21 8.64
N LEU A 179 23.34 7.88 8.75
CA LEU A 179 22.19 6.99 8.79
C LEU A 179 21.73 6.75 10.24
N GLU A 180 20.43 6.98 10.49
CA GLU A 180 19.79 6.72 11.77
C GLU A 180 18.60 5.78 11.58
N PHE A 181 18.47 4.79 12.45
CA PHE A 181 17.33 3.88 12.47
C PHE A 181 16.62 4.03 13.81
N ILE A 182 15.35 4.41 13.77
CA ILE A 182 14.58 4.76 14.97
C ILE A 182 13.25 4.02 15.02
N LYS A 183 12.77 3.76 16.24
CA LYS A 183 11.40 3.37 16.54
C LYS A 183 10.62 4.61 16.95
N VAL A 184 9.54 4.90 16.23
CA VAL A 184 8.67 6.04 16.51
C VAL A 184 7.71 5.64 17.63
N SER A 185 7.81 6.33 18.76
CA SER A 185 7.00 6.08 19.96
C SER A 185 6.13 7.27 20.35
N ASP A 186 6.47 8.48 19.87
CA ASP A 186 5.68 9.68 20.09
C ASP A 186 4.60 9.85 19.01
N ILE A 187 3.41 10.27 19.45
CA ILE A 187 2.26 10.46 18.58
C ILE A 187 2.40 11.67 17.65
N ASN A 188 3.08 12.74 18.09
CA ASN A 188 3.29 13.92 17.25
C ASN A 188 4.32 13.62 16.17
N GLU A 189 5.43 12.97 16.53
CA GLU A 189 6.40 12.47 15.54
C GLU A 189 5.72 11.55 14.51
N PHE A 190 4.85 10.63 14.96
CA PHE A 190 4.11 9.77 14.04
C PHE A 190 3.21 10.57 13.09
N LYS A 191 2.45 11.55 13.59
CA LYS A 191 1.59 12.41 12.77
C LYS A 191 2.38 13.21 11.75
N GLU A 192 3.54 13.72 12.12
CA GLU A 192 4.42 14.50 11.24
C GLU A 192 4.92 13.65 10.06
N ILE A 193 5.41 12.42 10.32
CA ILE A 193 5.94 11.56 9.26
C ILE A 193 4.85 10.84 8.46
N LEU A 194 3.66 10.61 9.03
CA LEU A 194 2.60 9.82 8.39
C LEU A 194 2.18 10.39 7.04
N ASP A 195 2.05 11.71 6.95
CA ASP A 195 1.72 12.39 5.70
C ASP A 195 2.74 12.11 4.60
N GLU A 196 4.02 12.12 4.94
CA GLU A 196 5.11 11.80 4.01
C GLU A 196 5.08 10.32 3.60
N ILE A 197 4.86 9.42 4.55
CA ILE A 197 4.73 7.97 4.32
C ILE A 197 3.64 7.70 3.28
N LEU A 198 2.46 8.30 3.46
CA LEU A 198 1.30 8.08 2.60
C LEU A 198 1.50 8.67 1.20
N VAL A 199 2.19 9.81 1.07
CA VAL A 199 2.52 10.40 -0.24
C VAL A 199 3.49 9.52 -1.01
N ASN A 200 4.57 9.08 -0.37
CA ASN A 200 5.57 8.21 -1.00
C ASN A 200 4.95 6.85 -1.37
N LEU A 201 4.06 6.32 -0.53
CA LEU A 201 3.27 5.12 -0.82
C LEU A 201 2.39 5.33 -2.06
N ASP A 202 1.55 6.37 -2.07
CA ASP A 202 0.62 6.63 -3.16
C ASP A 202 1.34 6.95 -4.47
N PHE A 203 2.45 7.67 -4.43
CA PHE A 203 3.26 7.94 -5.62
C PHE A 203 3.80 6.65 -6.23
N ARG A 204 4.41 5.79 -5.41
CA ARG A 204 4.92 4.49 -5.88
C ARG A 204 3.79 3.60 -6.39
N GLN A 205 2.67 3.51 -5.66
CA GLN A 205 1.53 2.70 -6.06
C GLN A 205 0.86 3.23 -7.33
N ALA A 206 0.87 4.54 -7.56
CA ALA A 206 0.34 5.15 -8.77
C ALA A 206 1.25 4.88 -9.96
N ALA A 207 2.57 5.00 -9.79
CA ALA A 207 3.55 4.68 -10.82
C ALA A 207 3.51 3.19 -11.21
N MET A 208 3.46 2.29 -10.22
CA MET A 208 3.55 0.84 -10.48
C MET A 208 2.21 0.21 -10.88
N PHE A 209 1.09 0.69 -10.33
CA PHE A 209 -0.19 -0.01 -10.38
C PHE A 209 -1.39 0.90 -10.73
N ASN A 210 -1.15 2.20 -11.00
CA ASN A 210 -2.19 3.21 -11.17
C ASN A 210 -3.22 3.25 -10.02
N LYS A 211 -2.74 3.06 -8.78
CA LYS A 211 -3.57 3.08 -7.56
C LYS A 211 -3.07 4.16 -6.60
N MET A 212 -3.99 4.78 -5.87
CA MET A 212 -3.66 5.69 -4.78
C MET A 212 -4.41 5.24 -3.52
N PRO A 213 -3.88 4.23 -2.80
CA PRO A 213 -4.59 3.63 -1.65
C PRO A 213 -5.02 4.66 -0.60
N SER A 214 -4.19 5.66 -0.33
CA SER A 214 -4.44 6.65 0.72
C SER A 214 -5.45 7.70 0.24
N LYS A 215 -5.31 8.24 -0.97
CA LYS A 215 -6.30 9.16 -1.55
C LYS A 215 -7.68 8.53 -1.75
N ASN A 216 -7.73 7.23 -2.06
CA ASN A 216 -8.99 6.49 -2.22
C ASN A 216 -9.63 6.09 -0.88
N ASN A 217 -8.90 6.20 0.23
CA ASN A 217 -9.40 5.96 1.57
C ASN A 217 -9.02 7.16 2.48
N PRO A 218 -9.81 8.26 2.46
CA PRO A 218 -9.47 9.48 3.19
C PRO A 218 -9.37 9.25 4.71
N ASN A 219 -9.98 8.20 5.24
CA ASN A 219 -10.00 7.90 6.67
C ASN A 219 -8.80 7.05 7.12
N ARG A 220 -7.89 6.69 6.20
CA ARG A 220 -6.73 5.85 6.50
C ARG A 220 -5.78 6.51 7.48
N SER A 221 -5.53 7.81 7.37
CA SER A 221 -4.65 8.53 8.31
C SER A 221 -5.22 8.50 9.72
N GLU A 222 -6.51 8.82 9.87
CA GLU A 222 -7.21 8.78 11.16
C GLU A 222 -7.19 7.37 11.76
N MET A 223 -7.42 6.34 10.93
CA MET A 223 -7.34 4.96 11.37
C MET A 223 -5.95 4.60 11.89
N LEU A 224 -4.88 4.93 11.15
CA LEU A 224 -3.51 4.62 11.57
C LEU A 224 -3.12 5.37 12.85
N ILE A 225 -3.51 6.63 12.99
CA ILE A 225 -3.36 7.41 14.24
C ILE A 225 -4.06 6.70 15.40
N SER A 226 -5.33 6.31 15.23
CA SER A 226 -6.09 5.59 16.26
C SER A 226 -5.45 4.24 16.63
N LEU A 227 -4.87 3.52 15.66
CA LEU A 227 -4.17 2.26 15.93
C LEU A 227 -2.84 2.49 16.67
N PHE A 228 -2.14 3.59 16.37
CA PHE A 228 -0.92 3.98 17.08
C PHE A 228 -1.22 4.31 18.55
N GLU A 229 -2.22 5.14 18.81
CA GLU A 229 -2.65 5.53 20.17
C GLU A 229 -3.08 4.32 21.02
N ARG A 230 -3.52 3.23 20.37
CA ARG A 230 -3.93 1.98 21.01
C ARG A 230 -2.79 0.96 21.14
N ASP A 231 -1.57 1.37 20.80
CA ASP A 231 -0.38 0.54 20.85
C ASP A 231 -0.51 -0.75 19.99
N ILE A 232 -1.16 -0.63 18.83
CA ILE A 232 -1.33 -1.73 17.86
C ILE A 232 -0.25 -1.66 16.77
N LEU A 233 0.26 -0.46 16.48
CA LEU A 233 1.29 -0.27 15.46
C LEU A 233 2.69 -0.42 16.04
N HIS A 234 3.60 -0.92 15.21
CA HIS A 234 5.04 -0.79 15.41
C HIS A 234 5.59 -0.02 14.21
N VAL A 235 6.11 1.17 14.50
CA VAL A 235 6.49 2.15 13.48
C VAL A 235 7.99 2.40 13.58
N THR A 236 8.69 2.21 12.48
CA THR A 236 10.11 2.50 12.38
C THR A 236 10.40 3.42 11.19
N ALA A 237 11.43 4.25 11.35
CA ALA A 237 11.92 5.16 10.33
C ALA A 237 13.43 4.98 10.16
N LEU A 238 13.87 5.03 8.91
CA LEU A 238 15.26 5.11 8.51
C LEU A 238 15.51 6.52 8.01
N LYS A 239 16.34 7.29 8.72
CA LYS A 239 16.67 8.68 8.42
C LYS A 239 18.09 8.80 7.87
N LEU A 240 18.29 9.65 6.86
CA LEU A 240 19.60 10.02 6.31
C LEU A 240 19.76 11.52 6.45
N ASP A 241 20.76 11.96 7.22
CA ASP A 241 20.98 13.38 7.54
C ASP A 241 19.72 14.09 8.08
N GLY A 242 18.91 13.36 8.84
CA GLY A 242 17.65 13.82 9.42
C GLY A 242 16.41 13.63 8.53
N GLU A 243 16.56 13.37 7.22
CA GLU A 243 15.45 13.13 6.30
C GLU A 243 14.95 11.67 6.36
N THR A 244 13.64 11.45 6.43
CA THR A 244 13.06 10.09 6.41
C THR A 244 13.17 9.47 5.01
N ILE A 245 14.14 8.57 4.81
CA ILE A 245 14.33 7.89 3.52
C ILE A 245 13.52 6.59 3.39
N SER A 246 13.08 6.00 4.52
CA SER A 246 12.16 4.86 4.52
C SER A 246 11.41 4.74 5.84
N SER A 247 10.17 4.27 5.76
CA SER A 247 9.33 3.99 6.93
C SER A 247 8.65 2.64 6.79
N ILE A 248 8.50 1.93 7.90
CA ILE A 248 7.69 0.74 8.00
C ILE A 248 6.68 0.95 9.12
N ILE A 249 5.41 0.73 8.81
CA ILE A 249 4.33 0.60 9.78
C ILE A 249 3.91 -0.87 9.72
N GLY A 250 4.15 -1.62 10.79
CA GLY A 250 3.59 -2.96 10.93
C GLY A 250 2.60 -3.04 12.09
N MET A 251 1.94 -4.18 12.21
CA MET A 251 0.91 -4.44 13.21
C MET A 251 1.43 -5.46 14.22
N LYS A 252 1.32 -5.13 15.51
CA LYS A 252 1.78 -5.97 16.61
C LYS A 252 0.72 -7.01 16.96
N GLY A 253 1.04 -8.28 16.76
CA GLY A 253 0.32 -9.42 17.30
C GLY A 253 1.03 -9.99 18.54
N SER A 254 0.43 -11.02 19.13
CA SER A 254 1.02 -11.73 20.28
C SER A 254 2.26 -12.54 19.85
N GLY A 255 3.46 -11.98 20.03
CA GLY A 255 4.72 -12.60 19.59
C GLY A 255 4.97 -12.52 18.07
N TRP A 256 4.06 -11.89 17.33
CA TRP A 256 4.13 -11.73 15.88
C TRP A 256 4.18 -10.25 15.50
N MET A 257 5.01 -9.91 14.53
CA MET A 257 4.97 -8.62 13.84
C MET A 257 4.50 -8.83 12.41
N HIS A 258 3.41 -8.17 12.01
CA HIS A 258 2.85 -8.31 10.67
C HIS A 258 3.21 -7.11 9.80
N LEU A 259 3.86 -7.34 8.66
CA LEU A 259 4.23 -6.30 7.66
C LEU A 259 3.03 -5.74 6.88
N ALA A 260 1.82 -6.17 7.24
CA ALA A 260 0.51 -5.81 6.70
C ALA A 260 0.11 -4.33 6.78
N GLY A 261 0.90 -3.49 7.45
CA GLY A 261 0.67 -2.05 7.45
C GLY A 261 1.19 -1.42 6.16
N LEU A 262 2.26 -0.64 6.23
CA LEU A 262 2.78 0.15 5.12
C LEU A 262 4.30 0.08 5.05
N ILE A 263 4.84 -0.17 3.85
CA ILE A 263 6.26 0.03 3.56
C ILE A 263 6.36 1.21 2.61
N SER A 264 7.04 2.26 3.04
CA SER A 264 7.27 3.46 2.25
C SER A 264 8.76 3.78 2.19
N TYR A 265 9.18 4.37 1.09
CA TYR A 265 10.52 4.92 0.96
C TYR A 265 10.52 6.11 0.01
N SER A 266 11.43 7.04 0.27
CA SER A 266 11.71 8.18 -0.59
C SER A 266 12.29 7.68 -1.91
N SER A 267 11.62 7.98 -3.01
CA SER A 267 12.07 7.58 -4.36
C SER A 267 13.44 8.17 -4.70
N PHE A 268 13.80 9.32 -4.12
CA PHE A 268 15.10 9.98 -4.32
C PHE A 268 16.29 9.12 -3.87
N HIS A 269 16.05 8.18 -2.95
CA HIS A 269 17.07 7.30 -2.37
C HIS A 269 17.01 5.87 -2.90
N SER A 270 16.18 5.58 -3.91
CA SER A 270 15.90 4.21 -4.38
C SER A 270 17.14 3.45 -4.86
N LYS A 271 18.15 4.14 -5.40
CA LYS A 271 19.46 3.57 -5.80
C LYS A 271 20.19 2.83 -4.67
N TYR A 272 19.88 3.17 -3.43
CA TYR A 272 20.44 2.53 -2.24
C TYR A 272 19.58 1.38 -1.68
N SER A 273 18.39 1.17 -2.22
CA SER A 273 17.41 0.19 -1.74
C SER A 273 17.06 0.35 -0.25
N PRO A 274 16.66 1.55 0.19
CA PRO A 274 16.45 1.86 1.60
C PRO A 274 15.41 0.94 2.24
N GLY A 275 14.32 0.58 1.55
CA GLY A 275 13.32 -0.35 2.08
C GLY A 275 13.86 -1.75 2.40
N LEU A 276 14.85 -2.25 1.65
CA LEU A 276 15.47 -3.55 1.95
C LEU A 276 16.40 -3.47 3.16
N VAL A 277 17.16 -2.38 3.27
CA VAL A 277 18.01 -2.11 4.43
C VAL A 277 17.16 -1.91 5.69
N HIS A 278 16.05 -1.18 5.57
CA HIS A 278 15.09 -0.98 6.64
C HIS A 278 14.51 -2.31 7.12
N LEU A 279 14.00 -3.15 6.21
CA LEU A 279 13.41 -4.44 6.57
C LEU A 279 14.40 -5.34 7.33
N PHE A 280 15.68 -5.23 7.00
CA PHE A 280 16.76 -5.92 7.67
C PHE A 280 17.01 -5.41 9.09
N LEU A 281 17.17 -4.09 9.25
CA LEU A 281 17.38 -3.45 10.56
C LEU A 281 16.18 -3.66 11.49
N LEU A 282 14.96 -3.62 10.92
CA LEU A 282 13.74 -3.95 11.64
C LEU A 282 13.75 -5.40 12.12
N GLY A 283 14.19 -6.36 11.29
CA GLY A 283 14.34 -7.75 11.73
C GLY A 283 15.25 -7.90 12.95
N GLN A 284 16.36 -7.16 13.01
CA GLN A 284 17.26 -7.15 14.18
C GLN A 284 16.57 -6.61 15.43
N MET A 285 15.95 -5.43 15.30
CA MET A 285 15.22 -4.80 16.41
C MET A 285 14.09 -5.70 16.93
N LEU A 286 13.32 -6.34 16.05
CA LEU A 286 12.23 -7.23 16.46
C LEU A 286 12.75 -8.47 17.21
N GLN A 287 13.88 -9.03 16.79
CA GLN A 287 14.53 -10.12 17.51
C GLN A 287 15.00 -9.67 18.91
N GLU A 288 15.61 -8.49 19.01
CA GLU A 288 16.04 -7.89 20.30
C GLU A 288 14.84 -7.56 21.21
N GLU A 289 13.70 -7.17 20.63
CA GLU A 289 12.44 -6.92 21.34
C GLU A 289 11.69 -8.22 21.73
N GLY A 290 12.20 -9.39 21.34
CA GLY A 290 11.66 -10.69 21.75
C GLY A 290 10.46 -11.17 20.91
N TYR A 291 10.27 -10.65 19.69
CA TYR A 291 9.30 -11.24 18.76
C TYR A 291 9.72 -12.64 18.33
N GLU A 292 8.74 -13.50 18.07
CA GLU A 292 8.98 -14.86 17.56
C GLU A 292 9.02 -14.88 16.04
N TYR A 293 8.11 -14.13 15.42
CA TYR A 293 7.94 -14.11 13.97
C TYR A 293 7.81 -12.70 13.43
N PHE A 294 8.52 -12.42 12.33
CA PHE A 294 8.23 -11.30 11.45
C PHE A 294 7.59 -11.80 10.16
N ASP A 295 6.29 -11.56 10.05
CA ASP A 295 5.48 -11.96 8.92
C ASP A 295 5.58 -10.93 7.79
N LEU A 296 6.15 -11.37 6.67
CA LEU A 296 6.42 -10.51 5.52
C LEU A 296 5.22 -10.38 4.57
N THR A 297 4.09 -11.01 4.92
CA THR A 297 2.84 -11.11 4.15
C THR A 297 2.95 -11.86 2.82
N PRO A 298 1.85 -12.47 2.35
CA PRO A 298 1.78 -13.09 1.02
C PRO A 298 2.01 -12.07 -0.11
N GLY A 299 2.52 -12.52 -1.26
CA GLY A 299 2.65 -11.64 -2.44
C GLY A 299 3.64 -12.05 -3.54
N TYR A 300 4.38 -13.15 -3.40
CA TYR A 300 5.42 -13.58 -4.35
C TYR A 300 6.47 -12.49 -4.68
N ASP A 301 6.74 -11.61 -3.72
CA ASP A 301 7.75 -10.56 -3.85
C ASP A 301 9.15 -11.13 -3.60
N ALA A 302 9.97 -11.23 -4.65
CA ALA A 302 11.33 -11.78 -4.54
C ALA A 302 12.23 -11.11 -3.49
N TYR A 303 11.96 -9.87 -3.05
CA TYR A 303 12.76 -9.27 -1.99
C TYR A 303 12.41 -9.82 -0.60
N LYS A 304 11.14 -10.20 -0.36
CA LYS A 304 10.69 -10.82 0.89
C LYS A 304 11.28 -12.22 1.03
N GLU A 305 11.26 -13.00 -0.05
CA GLU A 305 11.89 -14.34 -0.11
C GLU A 305 13.40 -14.32 0.20
N ARG A 306 14.10 -13.22 -0.13
CA ARG A 306 15.53 -13.10 0.15
C ARG A 306 15.84 -12.92 1.63
N VAL A 307 14.88 -12.42 2.40
CA VAL A 307 15.05 -12.11 3.82
C VAL A 307 14.26 -13.05 4.74
N SER A 308 13.35 -13.87 4.22
CA SER A 308 12.69 -14.92 4.99
C SER A 308 13.66 -16.04 5.38
N THR A 309 13.39 -16.65 6.54
CA THR A 309 14.08 -17.85 7.03
C THR A 309 13.19 -19.09 6.94
N SER A 310 11.88 -18.91 6.96
CA SER A 310 10.88 -19.96 6.79
C SER A 310 9.70 -19.47 5.96
N SER A 311 8.72 -20.34 5.75
CA SER A 311 7.49 -20.01 5.05
C SER A 311 6.39 -21.00 5.38
N ASP A 312 5.16 -20.56 5.25
CA ASP A 312 3.97 -21.42 5.31
C ASP A 312 2.93 -21.01 4.25
N GLU A 313 1.73 -21.56 4.36
CA GLU A 313 0.62 -21.30 3.44
C GLU A 313 -0.55 -20.63 4.15
N VAL A 314 -1.15 -19.65 3.47
CA VAL A 314 -2.42 -19.03 3.87
C VAL A 314 -3.44 -19.11 2.76
N VAL A 315 -4.72 -18.91 3.08
CA VAL A 315 -5.82 -19.21 2.15
C VAL A 315 -6.69 -18.02 1.85
N GLU A 316 -6.84 -17.66 0.58
CA GLU A 316 -7.96 -16.82 0.14
C GLU A 316 -9.19 -17.69 -0.12
N LEU A 317 -10.30 -17.33 0.52
CA LEU A 317 -11.56 -18.05 0.42
C LEU A 317 -12.62 -17.15 -0.23
N ASN A 318 -13.29 -17.68 -1.25
CA ASN A 318 -14.41 -17.01 -1.89
C ASN A 318 -15.62 -17.96 -1.86
N ILE A 319 -16.74 -17.55 -1.26
CA ILE A 319 -17.95 -18.35 -1.13
C ILE A 319 -19.12 -17.61 -1.77
N SER A 320 -19.85 -18.26 -2.67
CA SER A 320 -21.13 -17.73 -3.20
C SER A 320 -22.01 -18.85 -3.75
N LYS A 321 -23.31 -18.75 -3.49
CA LYS A 321 -24.33 -19.60 -4.15
C LYS A 321 -24.52 -19.25 -5.64
N VAL A 322 -23.98 -18.12 -6.10
CA VAL A 322 -24.03 -17.69 -7.51
C VAL A 322 -22.95 -18.40 -8.34
N THR A 323 -23.36 -19.38 -9.14
CA THR A 323 -22.46 -20.26 -9.92
C THR A 323 -21.52 -19.51 -10.86
N GLN A 324 -22.00 -18.46 -11.54
CA GLN A 324 -21.19 -17.63 -12.44
C GLN A 324 -19.97 -17.02 -11.73
N TYR A 325 -20.13 -16.62 -10.47
CA TYR A 325 -19.04 -16.06 -9.68
C TYR A 325 -18.00 -17.12 -9.32
N GLY A 326 -18.46 -18.29 -8.85
CA GLY A 326 -17.59 -19.43 -8.55
C GLY A 326 -16.79 -19.88 -9.77
N PHE A 327 -17.44 -19.98 -10.94
CA PHE A 327 -16.77 -20.33 -12.20
C PHE A 327 -15.70 -19.31 -12.60
N LYS A 328 -16.01 -18.00 -12.57
CA LYS A 328 -15.04 -16.93 -12.86
C LYS A 328 -13.80 -17.01 -11.95
N LYS A 329 -14.01 -17.23 -10.65
CA LYS A 329 -12.92 -17.37 -9.67
C LYS A 329 -12.10 -18.65 -9.90
N TYR A 330 -12.76 -19.77 -10.23
CA TYR A 330 -12.09 -21.02 -10.56
C TYR A 330 -11.21 -20.90 -11.81
N VAL A 331 -11.73 -20.31 -12.89
CA VAL A 331 -10.96 -20.05 -14.12
C VAL A 331 -9.75 -19.18 -13.82
N ARG A 332 -9.93 -18.08 -13.06
CA ARG A 332 -8.81 -17.22 -12.64
C ARG A 332 -7.75 -17.99 -11.86
N LYS A 333 -8.15 -18.84 -10.90
CA LYS A 333 -7.22 -19.69 -10.13
C LYS A 333 -6.41 -20.61 -11.06
N LYS A 334 -7.06 -21.27 -12.02
CA LYS A 334 -6.37 -22.14 -12.99
C LYS A 334 -5.41 -21.35 -13.87
N PHE A 335 -5.83 -20.19 -14.35
CA PHE A 335 -4.98 -19.28 -15.13
C PHE A 335 -3.74 -18.84 -14.34
N HIS A 336 -3.90 -18.44 -13.06
CA HIS A 336 -2.78 -18.08 -12.20
C HIS A 336 -1.79 -19.24 -12.03
N LYS A 337 -2.27 -20.48 -11.86
CA LYS A 337 -1.41 -21.66 -11.79
C LYS A 337 -0.61 -21.88 -13.07
N VAL A 338 -1.23 -21.70 -14.22
CA VAL A 338 -0.54 -21.79 -15.52
C VAL A 338 0.56 -20.75 -15.60
N LEU A 339 0.28 -19.47 -15.27
CA LEU A 339 1.29 -18.42 -15.27
C LEU A 339 2.46 -18.73 -14.34
N LEU A 340 2.19 -19.22 -13.13
CA LEU A 340 3.24 -19.61 -12.17
C LEU A 340 4.11 -20.76 -12.70
N ASN A 341 3.53 -21.75 -13.40
CA ASN A 341 4.29 -22.82 -14.03
C ASN A 341 5.25 -22.31 -15.13
N TYR A 342 4.96 -21.15 -15.72
CA TYR A 342 5.84 -20.45 -16.67
C TYR A 342 6.76 -19.42 -16.00
N ASN A 343 6.87 -19.40 -14.67
CA ASN A 343 7.60 -18.38 -13.90
C ASN A 343 7.10 -16.94 -14.15
N ILE A 344 5.87 -16.78 -14.65
CA ILE A 344 5.24 -15.47 -14.83
C ILE A 344 4.40 -15.18 -13.58
N ARG A 345 4.69 -14.07 -12.91
CA ARG A 345 3.88 -13.62 -11.78
C ARG A 345 2.49 -13.19 -12.26
N PRO A 346 1.40 -13.77 -11.75
CA PRO A 346 0.04 -13.40 -12.17
C PRO A 346 -0.24 -11.90 -12.08
N MET A 347 0.20 -11.27 -10.99
CA MET A 347 0.05 -9.83 -10.81
C MET A 347 0.76 -9.02 -11.90
N THR A 348 1.97 -9.40 -12.31
CA THR A 348 2.69 -8.69 -13.38
C THR A 348 1.98 -8.82 -14.72
N PHE A 349 1.37 -9.98 -15.00
CA PHE A 349 0.56 -10.16 -16.19
C PHE A 349 -0.71 -9.32 -16.15
N ASP A 350 -1.49 -9.42 -15.07
CA ASP A 350 -2.72 -8.65 -14.88
C ASP A 350 -2.46 -7.14 -15.04
N LEU A 351 -1.37 -6.64 -14.48
CA LEU A 351 -0.98 -5.23 -14.61
C LEU A 351 -0.61 -4.81 -16.03
N LYS A 352 0.08 -5.68 -16.79
CA LYS A 352 0.37 -5.38 -18.20
C LYS A 352 -0.90 -5.28 -19.03
N VAL A 353 -1.87 -6.17 -18.77
CA VAL A 353 -3.18 -6.15 -19.44
C VAL A 353 -3.98 -4.92 -19.03
N ASP A 354 -4.07 -4.63 -17.73
CA ASP A 354 -4.76 -3.45 -17.21
C ASP A 354 -4.15 -2.16 -17.76
N LYS A 355 -2.81 -2.08 -17.81
CA LYS A 355 -2.08 -0.96 -18.39
C LYS A 355 -2.39 -0.82 -19.87
N PHE A 356 -2.27 -1.89 -20.65
CA PHE A 356 -2.57 -1.87 -22.07
C PHE A 356 -4.01 -1.38 -22.33
N ALA A 357 -5.00 -1.95 -21.64
CA ALA A 357 -6.39 -1.54 -21.75
C ALA A 357 -6.62 -0.07 -21.35
N TYR A 358 -5.95 0.38 -20.28
CA TYR A 358 -6.00 1.76 -19.83
C TYR A 358 -5.40 2.73 -20.86
N LEU A 359 -4.25 2.40 -21.44
CA LEU A 359 -3.58 3.20 -22.47
C LEU A 359 -4.41 3.31 -23.75
N VAL A 360 -5.01 2.20 -24.21
CA VAL A 360 -5.88 2.19 -25.38
C VAL A 360 -7.09 3.10 -25.17
N LYS A 361 -7.73 3.02 -23.99
CA LYS A 361 -8.88 3.89 -23.64
C LYS A 361 -8.48 5.36 -23.49
N GLY A 362 -7.33 5.64 -22.88
CA GLY A 362 -6.84 7.00 -22.68
C GLY A 362 -6.51 7.70 -24.00
N LYS A 363 -5.85 7.00 -24.93
CA LYS A 363 -5.45 7.56 -26.22
C LYS A 363 -6.63 7.84 -27.15
N SER A 364 -7.66 6.99 -27.14
CA SER A 364 -8.87 7.23 -27.95
C SER A 364 -9.66 8.44 -27.44
N LEU A 365 -9.77 8.62 -26.13
CA LEU A 365 -10.44 9.78 -25.52
C LEU A 365 -9.64 11.08 -25.69
N GLY A 366 -8.32 11.03 -25.52
CA GLY A 366 -7.45 12.20 -25.69
C GLY A 366 -7.50 12.80 -27.10
N PHE A 367 -7.65 11.96 -28.12
CA PHE A 367 -7.84 12.42 -29.51
C PHE A 367 -9.16 13.17 -29.71
N VAL A 368 -10.23 12.79 -29.02
CA VAL A 368 -11.53 13.48 -29.09
C VAL A 368 -11.50 14.78 -28.28
N GLN A 369 -10.89 14.77 -27.10
CA GLN A 369 -10.82 15.94 -26.23
C GLN A 369 -9.87 17.03 -26.76
N SER A 370 -8.80 16.66 -27.46
CA SER A 370 -7.88 17.65 -28.07
C SER A 370 -8.54 18.49 -29.18
N LEU A 371 -9.68 18.03 -29.72
CA LEU A 371 -10.47 18.77 -30.70
C LEU A 371 -11.44 19.77 -30.07
N LEU A 372 -11.66 19.71 -28.75
CA LEU A 372 -12.53 20.65 -28.03
C LEU A 372 -11.69 21.79 -27.42
N PRO A 373 -12.08 23.07 -27.62
CA PRO A 373 -11.36 24.19 -27.03
C PRO A 373 -11.52 24.19 -25.51
N ALA A 374 -10.44 23.89 -24.78
CA ALA A 374 -10.40 23.93 -23.33
C ALA A 374 -10.57 25.38 -22.83
N LYS A 375 -11.79 25.76 -22.46
CA LYS A 375 -12.06 27.03 -21.76
C LYS A 375 -11.75 26.90 -20.28
N LYS A 376 -10.47 26.88 -19.91
CA LYS A 376 -10.04 27.23 -18.54
C LYS A 376 -9.59 28.69 -18.57
N GLN A 377 -10.40 29.59 -18.00
CA GLN A 377 -10.01 30.98 -17.83
C GLN A 377 -8.88 31.04 -16.80
N ILE A 378 -7.63 31.14 -17.27
CA ILE A 378 -6.53 31.57 -16.43
C ILE A 378 -6.65 33.08 -16.26
N PRO A 379 -6.46 33.62 -15.05
CA PRO A 379 -6.37 35.07 -14.84
C PRO A 379 -5.42 35.71 -15.88
N GLN A 380 -5.96 36.58 -16.74
CA GLN A 380 -5.15 37.37 -17.66
C GLN A 380 -4.46 38.47 -16.85
N GLY A 381 -3.12 38.55 -16.90
CA GLY A 381 -2.38 39.63 -16.24
C GLY A 381 -1.00 39.28 -15.66
N ILE A 382 -0.57 38.02 -15.70
CA ILE A 382 0.71 37.62 -15.11
C ILE A 382 1.85 37.90 -16.09
N SER A 383 2.68 38.91 -15.82
CA SER A 383 3.90 39.23 -16.58
C SER A 383 5.17 38.66 -15.94
N ASN A 384 5.12 38.31 -14.65
CA ASN A 384 6.25 37.78 -13.89
C ASN A 384 5.76 36.66 -12.94
N PRO A 385 6.36 35.45 -12.94
CA PRO A 385 5.99 34.36 -12.04
C PRO A 385 5.95 34.74 -10.56
N GLU A 386 6.88 35.59 -10.10
CA GLU A 386 6.91 36.03 -8.70
C GLU A 386 5.78 37.04 -8.38
N GLU A 387 5.49 37.99 -9.28
CA GLU A 387 4.41 38.96 -9.11
C GLU A 387 3.02 38.32 -9.12
N ALA A 388 2.91 37.13 -9.69
CA ALA A 388 1.69 36.34 -9.70
C ALA A 388 1.54 35.38 -8.52
N GLY A 389 2.47 35.42 -7.57
CA GLY A 389 2.46 34.53 -6.41
C GLY A 389 2.64 33.06 -6.80
N LEU A 390 3.34 32.77 -7.90
CA LEU A 390 3.53 31.39 -8.37
C LEU A 390 4.47 30.64 -7.44
N LYS A 391 3.95 29.61 -6.76
CA LYS A 391 4.71 28.77 -5.84
C LYS A 391 5.42 27.65 -6.60
N VAL A 392 6.63 27.91 -7.05
CA VAL A 392 7.52 26.86 -7.59
C VAL A 392 8.11 26.06 -6.43
N ASN A 393 7.99 24.73 -6.47
CA ASN A 393 8.56 23.85 -5.46
C ASN A 393 9.64 22.97 -6.08
N ARG A 394 10.74 22.75 -5.35
CA ARG A 394 11.75 21.77 -5.73
C ARG A 394 11.42 20.42 -5.11
N ASN A 395 11.52 19.34 -5.89
CA ASN A 395 11.42 17.94 -5.44
C ASN A 395 10.15 17.57 -4.66
N LYS A 396 9.04 18.27 -4.92
CA LYS A 396 7.80 18.05 -4.18
C LYS A 396 6.92 17.00 -4.85
N ILE A 397 7.02 15.75 -4.40
CA ILE A 397 6.26 14.62 -4.97
C ILE A 397 4.73 14.87 -4.96
N LYS A 398 4.20 15.54 -3.92
CA LYS A 398 2.77 15.92 -3.85
C LYS A 398 2.32 16.69 -5.11
N ASP A 399 3.19 17.47 -5.72
CA ASP A 399 2.89 18.25 -6.92
C ASP A 399 2.75 17.36 -8.16
N LEU A 400 3.62 16.36 -8.32
CA LEU A 400 3.54 15.39 -9.43
C LEU A 400 2.23 14.61 -9.42
N MET A 401 1.71 14.32 -8.22
CA MET A 401 0.46 13.59 -8.02
C MET A 401 -0.79 14.38 -8.46
N LYS A 402 -0.65 15.67 -8.74
CA LYS A 402 -1.68 16.55 -9.31
C LYS A 402 -1.75 16.54 -10.83
N TYR A 403 -0.96 15.70 -11.51
CA TYR A 403 -1.04 15.59 -12.97
C TYR A 403 -2.43 15.13 -13.43
N ASP A 404 -3.04 15.94 -14.30
CA ASP A 404 -4.29 15.65 -15.00
C ASP A 404 -4.01 15.36 -16.48
N SER A 405 -4.53 14.24 -16.98
CA SER A 405 -4.35 13.81 -18.37
C SER A 405 -5.32 14.46 -19.35
N SER A 406 -6.35 15.20 -18.89
CA SER A 406 -7.47 15.68 -19.72
C SER A 406 -7.07 16.51 -20.95
N ASN A 407 -5.87 17.13 -20.96
CA ASN A 407 -5.39 17.98 -22.07
C ASN A 407 -4.09 17.46 -22.71
N THR A 408 -3.80 16.16 -22.58
CA THR A 408 -2.51 15.58 -23.01
C THR A 408 -2.71 14.21 -23.65
N LEU A 409 -1.77 13.78 -24.49
CA LEU A 409 -1.73 12.39 -24.99
C LEU A 409 -1.15 11.41 -23.97
N LEU A 410 -0.45 11.92 -22.96
CA LEU A 410 0.22 11.13 -21.94
C LEU A 410 -0.76 10.81 -20.82
N THR A 411 -0.99 9.53 -20.58
CA THR A 411 -1.88 9.15 -19.48
C THR A 411 -1.21 9.43 -18.13
N ARG A 412 -2.03 9.62 -17.08
CA ARG A 412 -1.52 9.79 -15.71
C ARG A 412 -0.59 8.65 -15.26
N TRP A 413 -0.86 7.42 -15.69
CA TRP A 413 -0.03 6.27 -15.35
C TRP A 413 1.36 6.40 -15.99
N GLU A 414 1.43 6.67 -17.29
CA GLU A 414 2.72 6.86 -17.98
C GLU A 414 3.51 8.04 -17.40
N PHE A 415 2.84 9.16 -17.10
CA PHE A 415 3.49 10.31 -16.46
C PHE A 415 4.13 9.95 -15.12
N LEU A 416 3.39 9.31 -14.21
CA LEU A 416 3.90 8.98 -12.88
C LEU A 416 4.93 7.86 -12.90
N GLU A 417 4.82 6.91 -13.83
CA GLU A 417 5.84 5.88 -14.05
C GLU A 417 7.15 6.51 -14.54
N ASN A 418 7.09 7.43 -15.51
CA ASN A 418 8.25 8.17 -15.99
C ASN A 418 8.87 8.99 -14.86
N ALA A 419 8.06 9.80 -14.16
CA ALA A 419 8.51 10.60 -13.03
C ALA A 419 9.18 9.76 -11.93
N PHE A 420 8.60 8.61 -11.57
CA PHE A 420 9.21 7.68 -10.63
C PHE A 420 10.56 7.15 -11.13
N GLY A 421 10.66 6.85 -12.42
CA GLY A 421 11.89 6.44 -13.08
C GLY A 421 12.99 7.50 -13.05
N LEU A 422 12.66 8.76 -13.39
CA LEU A 422 13.59 9.90 -13.37
C LEU A 422 14.11 10.16 -11.94
N ILE A 423 13.22 10.25 -10.95
CA ILE A 423 13.60 10.40 -9.53
C ILE A 423 14.51 9.24 -9.09
N SER A 424 14.19 8.00 -9.48
CA SER A 424 14.98 6.83 -9.11
C SER A 424 16.38 6.79 -9.72
N LYS A 425 16.58 7.50 -10.84
CA LYS A 425 17.91 7.69 -11.45
C LYS A 425 18.72 8.79 -10.76
N GLY A 426 18.12 9.52 -9.82
CA GLY A 426 18.75 10.63 -9.10
C GLY A 426 18.48 12.00 -9.72
N GLU A 427 17.54 12.11 -10.66
CA GLU A 427 17.12 13.39 -11.20
C GLU A 427 16.30 14.17 -10.16
N TYR A 428 16.41 15.49 -10.20
CA TYR A 428 15.59 16.40 -9.42
C TYR A 428 14.72 17.25 -10.33
N PHE A 429 13.69 17.85 -9.76
CA PHE A 429 12.74 18.63 -10.55
C PHE A 429 12.26 19.88 -9.83
N TYR A 430 11.78 20.83 -10.62
CA TYR A 430 11.00 21.96 -10.16
C TYR A 430 9.59 21.82 -10.70
N SER A 431 8.60 21.87 -9.81
CA SER A 431 7.19 21.77 -10.13
C SER A 431 6.49 23.09 -9.90
N PHE A 432 5.54 23.37 -10.79
CA PHE A 432 4.63 24.48 -10.70
C PHE A 432 3.19 23.93 -10.77
N THR A 433 2.39 24.23 -9.75
CA THR A 433 1.02 23.73 -9.63
C THR A 433 0.08 24.89 -9.35
N ASP A 434 -1.17 24.78 -9.78
CA ASP A 434 -2.26 25.42 -9.03
C ASP A 434 -2.66 24.50 -7.86
N ASP A 435 -3.55 24.95 -6.97
CA ASP A 435 -3.95 24.15 -5.81
C ASP A 435 -4.49 22.75 -6.21
N LYS A 436 -4.99 22.59 -7.43
CA LYS A 436 -5.63 21.37 -7.94
C LYS A 436 -4.75 20.58 -8.89
N ASP A 437 -4.07 21.25 -9.81
CA ASP A 437 -3.47 20.65 -11.00
C ASP A 437 -1.97 20.97 -11.11
N LEU A 438 -1.20 20.00 -11.64
CA LEU A 438 0.17 20.24 -12.07
C LEU A 438 0.16 21.05 -13.37
N LEU A 439 0.75 22.24 -13.32
CA LEU A 439 0.81 23.15 -14.47
C LEU A 439 2.13 22.99 -15.23
N ALA A 440 3.26 22.80 -14.55
CA ALA A 440 4.51 22.49 -15.19
C ALA A 440 5.45 21.67 -14.29
N VAL A 441 6.36 20.92 -14.90
CA VAL A 441 7.52 20.33 -14.24
C VAL A 441 8.70 20.32 -15.19
N VAL A 442 9.89 20.66 -14.69
CA VAL A 442 11.15 20.58 -15.44
C VAL A 442 12.11 19.69 -14.66
N TRP A 443 12.67 18.70 -15.34
CA TRP A 443 13.56 17.70 -14.80
C TRP A 443 15.01 18.03 -15.14
N PHE A 444 15.89 17.76 -14.18
CA PHE A 444 17.31 18.03 -14.28
C PHE A 444 18.11 16.79 -13.96
N GLN A 445 19.05 16.48 -14.84
CA GLN A 445 20.02 15.42 -14.69
C GLN A 445 21.40 16.04 -14.44
N SER A 446 22.07 15.60 -13.38
CA SER A 446 23.49 15.88 -13.18
C SER A 446 24.30 15.09 -14.22
N VAL A 447 25.16 15.77 -14.96
CA VAL A 447 26.08 15.12 -15.90
C VAL A 447 27.24 14.54 -15.09
N THR A 448 27.49 13.24 -15.28
CA THR A 448 28.65 12.55 -14.73
C THR A 448 29.66 12.31 -15.85
N ASN A 449 30.95 12.48 -15.56
CA ASN A 449 32.01 12.09 -16.49
C ASN A 449 32.12 10.55 -16.61
N ASP A 450 33.01 10.06 -17.47
CA ASP A 450 33.25 8.62 -17.66
C ASP A 450 33.74 7.91 -16.38
N ASN A 451 34.28 8.67 -15.41
CA ASN A 451 34.71 8.15 -14.11
C ASN A 451 33.56 8.10 -13.08
N GLY A 452 32.38 8.63 -13.42
CA GLY A 452 31.22 8.72 -12.53
C GLY A 452 31.23 9.92 -11.59
N ASP A 453 32.19 10.84 -11.73
CA ASP A 453 32.22 12.09 -10.97
C ASP A 453 31.28 13.11 -11.59
N GLU A 454 30.55 13.84 -10.76
CA GLU A 454 29.66 14.91 -11.22
C GLU A 454 30.49 16.06 -11.82
N THR A 455 30.24 16.41 -13.08
CA THR A 455 30.95 17.50 -13.76
C THR A 455 30.50 18.89 -13.29
N GLY A 456 29.42 18.93 -12.50
CA GLY A 456 28.68 20.15 -12.17
C GLY A 456 27.80 20.66 -13.31
N GLU A 457 27.89 20.07 -14.51
CA GLU A 457 26.98 20.41 -15.61
C GLU A 457 25.61 19.78 -15.34
N ILE A 458 24.57 20.58 -15.53
CA ILE A 458 23.19 20.20 -15.34
C ILE A 458 22.48 20.29 -16.68
N LYS A 459 21.82 19.20 -17.08
CA LYS A 459 21.04 19.14 -18.31
C LYS A 459 19.56 18.98 -18.00
N ILE A 460 18.73 19.71 -18.74
CA ILE A 460 17.28 19.45 -18.74
C ILE A 460 17.03 18.11 -19.44
N SER A 461 16.53 17.14 -18.69
CA SER A 461 16.31 15.77 -19.17
C SER A 461 14.91 15.59 -19.77
N ASP A 462 13.91 16.20 -19.15
CA ASP A 462 12.50 16.12 -19.53
C ASP A 462 11.75 17.35 -19.03
N SER A 463 10.59 17.64 -19.61
CA SER A 463 9.70 18.68 -19.10
C SER A 463 8.25 18.42 -19.50
N TYR A 464 7.35 18.91 -18.67
CA TYR A 464 5.93 18.96 -18.96
C TYR A 464 5.44 20.38 -18.73
N ILE A 465 4.74 20.93 -19.71
CA ILE A 465 4.06 22.23 -19.62
C ILE A 465 2.60 22.02 -20.01
N HIS A 466 1.70 22.26 -19.06
CA HIS A 466 0.27 22.17 -19.29
C HIS A 466 -0.15 23.22 -20.34
N PRO A 467 -1.00 22.86 -21.33
CA PRO A 467 -1.32 23.77 -22.45
C PRO A 467 -1.84 25.15 -22.02
N SER A 468 -2.54 25.20 -20.89
CA SER A 468 -3.08 26.44 -20.34
C SER A 468 -1.99 27.48 -20.02
N ILE A 469 -0.80 27.05 -19.59
CA ILE A 469 0.30 27.96 -19.21
C ILE A 469 1.41 28.03 -20.26
N LYS A 470 1.21 27.52 -21.47
CA LYS A 470 2.25 27.47 -22.51
C LYS A 470 2.88 28.83 -22.82
N LYS A 471 2.11 29.92 -22.74
CA LYS A 471 2.63 31.29 -22.89
C LYS A 471 3.67 31.70 -21.84
N TYR A 472 3.72 31.00 -20.71
CA TYR A 472 4.65 31.23 -19.60
C TYR A 472 5.83 30.27 -19.57
N GLU A 473 5.92 29.36 -20.55
CA GLU A 473 6.98 28.34 -20.63
C GLU A 473 8.38 28.96 -20.51
N LYS A 474 8.66 30.00 -21.31
CA LYS A 474 9.96 30.69 -21.27
C LYS A 474 10.26 31.28 -19.89
N SER A 475 9.31 32.02 -19.30
CA SER A 475 9.49 32.62 -17.98
C SER A 475 9.71 31.58 -16.89
N PHE A 476 9.02 30.44 -16.96
CA PHE A 476 9.23 29.34 -16.02
C PHE A 476 10.62 28.70 -16.20
N MET A 477 11.04 28.46 -17.44
CA MET A 477 12.37 27.90 -17.74
C MET A 477 13.49 28.84 -17.28
N ASP A 478 13.36 30.14 -17.56
CA ASP A 478 14.32 31.17 -17.13
C ASP A 478 14.41 31.23 -15.60
N TYR A 479 13.26 31.18 -14.90
CA TYR A 479 13.21 31.13 -13.43
C TYR A 479 13.95 29.91 -12.88
N VAL A 480 13.62 28.72 -13.38
CA VAL A 480 14.21 27.48 -12.88
C VAL A 480 15.72 27.41 -13.17
N GLN A 481 16.17 27.94 -14.32
CA GLN A 481 17.59 28.04 -14.62
C GLN A 481 18.33 29.01 -13.69
N LYS A 482 17.68 30.11 -13.29
CA LYS A 482 18.23 31.11 -12.36
C LYS A 482 18.30 30.58 -10.92
N GLU A 483 17.25 29.90 -10.46
CA GLU A 483 17.18 29.33 -9.10
C GLU A 483 18.14 28.16 -8.88
N ASN A 484 18.71 27.60 -9.95
CA ASN A 484 19.61 26.47 -9.83
C ASN A 484 20.99 26.92 -9.29
N PRO A 485 21.32 26.65 -8.01
CA PRO A 485 22.42 27.31 -7.32
C PRO A 485 23.79 27.02 -7.93
N GLN A 486 23.94 25.86 -8.59
CA GLN A 486 25.23 25.41 -9.14
C GLN A 486 25.73 26.27 -10.31
N ASN A 487 24.84 26.99 -11.01
CA ASN A 487 25.23 27.95 -12.06
C ASN A 487 25.83 29.26 -11.50
N SER A 488 25.61 29.57 -10.21
CA SER A 488 26.08 30.82 -9.62
C SER A 488 27.56 30.79 -9.20
N THR A 489 28.08 29.60 -8.86
CA THR A 489 29.46 29.41 -8.37
C THR A 489 30.55 29.46 -9.45
N GLN A 490 30.22 29.25 -10.73
CA GLN A 490 31.23 29.30 -11.81
C GLN A 490 31.51 30.72 -12.35
N LYS A 491 30.68 31.73 -12.06
CA LYS A 491 30.87 33.08 -12.62
C LYS A 491 31.78 34.02 -11.83
N ASN A 492 32.18 33.67 -10.60
CA ASN A 492 32.98 34.55 -9.74
C ASN A 492 34.45 34.11 -9.56
N GLY A 493 34.94 33.16 -10.37
CA GLY A 493 36.31 32.62 -10.25
C GLY A 493 37.32 33.14 -11.28
N SER A 494 36.95 34.12 -12.11
CA SER A 494 37.83 34.69 -13.14
C SER A 494 37.96 36.20 -12.97
N HIS A 495 38.85 36.61 -12.06
CA HIS A 495 39.45 37.95 -12.06
C HIS A 495 40.91 37.88 -11.60
#